data_AF-S5M2U2-F1
#
_entry.id   AF-S5M2U2-F1
#
_cell.length_a   1.000
_cell.length_b   1.000
_cell.length_c   1.000
_cell.angle_alpha   90.00
_cell.angle_beta   90.00
_cell.angle_gamma   90.00
#
_symmetry.space_group_name_H-M   'P 1'
#
loop_
_entity.id
_entity.type
_entity.pdbx_description
1 polymer ?
#
loop_
_entity_poly.entity_id
_entity_poly.type
_entity_poly.pdbx_seq_one_letter_code
_entity_poly.pdbx_strand_id
1 'polypeptide(L)'
;MKKILTILSTVTLSTAAVVPIINGFVYAPSQSYKMSYSYSYNLRNLDWNNIDFKEENGIKKATLTSPEFTQSLKDTVEQMFNDIKESGYTEYEVIDIRSDYSNHGQSNLYGDLETFNELFSSANLDINDLNIQSQNLIIEQFDDPSSGVSYYENIEAIINNQKVKLYAYRNPKPINNLETLKSNFKNTFTLEVIKEVWIDGEDSKYWQLQLPQNIEFQYVDQIIGWFMNSENANIRNSVIEHINNEKNVKLTKFDRPERLYKAIWDENLKTYIAGEQYASNAVVKEEYFYIGITSKEEANGEYKVIVKNTLGTKGEE
;
A
#
# COMPACT_ATOMS: atom_id res chain seq x y z
N MET A 1 -18.84 12.34 3.04
CA MET A 1 -18.86 13.80 3.24
C MET A 1 -18.34 14.16 4.64
N LYS A 2 -17.07 14.56 4.75
CA LYS A 2 -16.56 15.53 5.72
C LYS A 2 -15.37 16.23 5.05
N LYS A 3 -15.62 17.44 4.53
CA LYS A 3 -14.60 18.33 3.97
C LYS A 3 -13.92 19.04 5.13
N ILE A 4 -12.61 18.94 5.26
CA ILE A 4 -11.84 19.84 6.14
C ILE A 4 -11.31 20.97 5.25
N LEU A 5 -12.08 22.05 5.20
CA LEU A 5 -11.63 23.38 4.80
C LEU A 5 -11.08 24.06 6.05
N THR A 6 -9.83 24.49 6.03
CA THR A 6 -9.32 25.43 7.05
C THR A 6 -8.95 26.73 6.36
N ILE A 7 -9.80 27.73 6.63
CA ILE A 7 -9.62 29.14 6.29
C ILE A 7 -8.43 29.68 7.08
N LEU A 8 -7.41 30.19 6.39
CA LEU A 8 -6.40 31.09 6.96
C LEU A 8 -6.63 32.48 6.40
N SER A 9 -7.44 33.27 7.10
CA SER A 9 -7.60 34.69 6.85
C SER A 9 -7.41 35.46 8.14
N THR A 10 -6.21 36.00 8.33
CA THR A 10 -6.00 37.36 8.83
C THR A 10 -4.56 37.76 8.54
N VAL A 11 -4.43 38.68 7.59
CA VAL A 11 -3.21 39.46 7.36
C VAL A 11 -3.20 40.60 8.36
N THR A 12 -2.21 40.64 9.25
CA THR A 12 -1.71 41.92 9.80
C THR A 12 -0.20 41.86 9.87
N LEU A 13 0.42 42.76 9.11
CA LEU A 13 1.86 42.98 8.99
C LEU A 13 2.48 43.41 10.32
N SER A 14 3.49 42.67 10.79
CA SER A 14 4.65 43.25 11.45
C SER A 14 5.84 42.30 11.36
N THR A 15 6.91 42.79 10.75
CA THR A 15 8.18 42.13 10.47
C THR A 15 8.94 41.71 11.73
N ALA A 16 9.42 40.46 11.74
CA ALA A 16 10.68 39.95 12.33
C ALA A 16 10.48 38.58 12.99
N ALA A 17 11.45 37.69 12.74
CA ALA A 17 11.44 36.25 13.01
C ALA A 17 10.56 35.43 12.06
N VAL A 18 11.18 34.93 10.98
CA VAL A 18 10.75 33.66 10.37
C VAL A 18 10.96 32.62 11.46
N VAL A 19 9.94 32.39 12.28
CA VAL A 19 9.83 31.14 13.01
C VAL A 19 9.67 30.10 11.91
N PRO A 20 10.60 29.15 11.74
CA PRO A 20 10.32 28.04 10.86
C PRO A 20 9.06 27.39 11.42
N ILE A 21 7.95 27.50 10.68
CA ILE A 21 6.85 26.57 10.83
C ILE A 21 7.46 25.25 10.39
N ILE A 22 8.00 24.52 11.36
CA ILE A 22 8.24 23.11 11.22
C ILE A 22 6.82 22.54 11.08
N ASN A 23 6.33 22.47 9.85
CA ASN A 23 5.27 21.55 9.47
C ASN A 23 5.88 20.16 9.68
N GLY A 24 5.99 19.75 10.93
CA GLY A 24 6.03 18.35 11.27
C GLY A 24 4.66 17.82 10.90
N PHE A 25 4.48 17.49 9.63
CA PHE A 25 3.56 16.42 9.28
C PHE A 25 4.08 15.25 10.10
N VAL A 26 3.45 15.00 11.24
CA VAL A 26 3.53 13.70 11.89
C VAL A 26 2.87 12.80 10.86
N TYR A 27 3.68 12.23 9.98
CA TYR A 27 3.21 11.24 9.03
C TYR A 27 2.56 10.16 9.88
N ALA A 28 1.26 9.98 9.70
CA ALA A 28 0.54 8.90 10.36
C ALA A 28 1.32 7.62 10.09
N PRO A 29 1.58 6.78 11.11
CA PRO A 29 2.32 5.55 10.90
C PRO A 29 1.67 4.74 9.78
N SER A 30 2.45 4.43 8.75
CA SER A 30 1.97 3.83 7.52
C SER A 30 2.85 2.67 7.11
N GLN A 31 2.25 1.72 6.38
CA GLN A 31 2.94 0.59 5.78
C GLN A 31 2.75 0.65 4.27
N SER A 32 3.86 0.41 3.56
CA SER A 32 3.87 0.23 2.12
C SER A 32 3.78 -1.25 1.77
N TYR A 33 2.95 -1.55 0.78
CA TYR A 33 2.82 -2.87 0.15
C TYR A 33 3.05 -2.73 -1.34
N LYS A 34 3.88 -3.63 -1.89
CA LYS A 34 4.14 -3.70 -3.33
C LYS A 34 3.42 -4.89 -3.93
N MET A 35 2.65 -4.64 -4.98
CA MET A 35 1.89 -5.62 -5.74
C MET A 35 2.32 -5.57 -7.20
N SER A 36 2.36 -6.73 -7.87
CA SER A 36 2.77 -6.81 -9.27
C SER A 36 1.64 -7.34 -10.13
N TYR A 37 1.29 -6.60 -11.17
CA TYR A 37 0.23 -6.92 -12.13
C TYR A 37 0.84 -7.08 -13.50
N SER A 38 0.47 -8.11 -14.24
CA SER A 38 1.02 -8.30 -15.58
C SER A 38 0.01 -8.88 -16.55
N TYR A 39 0.06 -8.40 -17.79
CA TYR A 39 -0.59 -9.05 -18.92
C TYR A 39 0.45 -9.50 -19.94
N SER A 40 0.05 -10.43 -20.81
CA SER A 40 0.85 -10.86 -21.94
C SER A 40 -0.01 -10.88 -23.20
N TYR A 41 0.56 -10.44 -24.31
CA TYR A 41 -0.09 -10.38 -25.60
C TYR A 41 0.84 -10.89 -26.69
N ASN A 42 0.32 -11.74 -27.58
CA ASN A 42 1.07 -12.21 -28.74
C ASN A 42 0.94 -11.21 -29.87
N LEU A 43 2.00 -10.45 -30.15
CA LEU A 43 1.98 -9.39 -31.16
C LEU A 43 1.68 -9.94 -32.56
N ARG A 44 1.88 -11.24 -32.83
CA ARG A 44 1.46 -11.91 -34.10
C ARG A 44 -0.01 -11.71 -34.43
N ASN A 45 -0.85 -11.48 -33.43
CA ASN A 45 -2.29 -11.33 -33.59
C ASN A 45 -2.70 -9.94 -34.10
N LEU A 46 -1.77 -8.99 -34.24
CA LEU A 46 -2.01 -7.71 -34.89
C LEU A 46 -2.06 -7.86 -36.42
N ASP A 47 -2.62 -6.88 -37.14
CA ASP A 47 -2.67 -6.92 -38.60
C ASP A 47 -1.32 -6.59 -39.25
N TRP A 48 -0.46 -7.61 -39.38
CA TRP A 48 0.84 -7.49 -40.02
C TRP A 48 0.79 -7.52 -41.56
N ASN A 49 -0.32 -7.96 -42.16
CA ASN A 49 -0.38 -8.18 -43.60
C ASN A 49 -0.53 -6.87 -44.38
N ASN A 50 -1.07 -5.84 -43.74
CA ASN A 50 -1.32 -4.53 -44.34
C ASN A 50 -0.53 -3.42 -43.65
N ILE A 51 0.72 -3.69 -43.24
CA ILE A 51 1.54 -2.69 -42.58
C ILE A 51 1.83 -1.51 -43.53
N ASP A 52 1.32 -0.33 -43.17
CA ASP A 52 1.50 0.91 -43.94
C ASP A 52 2.44 1.86 -43.18
N PHE A 53 3.59 2.13 -43.77
CA PHE A 53 4.59 3.04 -43.20
C PHE A 53 4.38 4.46 -43.72
N LYS A 54 3.98 5.35 -42.82
CA LYS A 54 3.77 6.78 -43.12
C LYS A 54 4.91 7.61 -42.58
N GLU A 55 5.31 8.63 -43.34
CA GLU A 55 6.36 9.54 -42.90
C GLU A 55 5.80 10.55 -41.89
N GLU A 56 6.35 10.53 -40.68
CA GLU A 56 5.99 11.44 -39.59
C GLU A 56 7.28 12.04 -39.00
N ASN A 57 7.45 13.35 -39.13
CA ASN A 57 8.64 14.08 -38.66
C ASN A 57 9.97 13.49 -39.19
N GLY A 58 9.98 13.04 -40.45
CA GLY A 58 11.17 12.46 -41.10
C GLY A 58 11.49 11.03 -40.70
N ILE A 59 10.61 10.37 -39.93
CA ILE A 59 10.72 8.94 -39.57
C ILE A 59 9.53 8.21 -40.19
N LYS A 60 9.78 7.07 -40.86
CA LYS A 60 8.69 6.22 -41.34
C LYS A 60 8.11 5.42 -40.18
N LYS A 61 6.82 5.56 -39.91
CA LYS A 61 6.13 4.89 -38.79
C LYS A 61 4.95 4.07 -39.28
N ALA A 62 4.77 2.91 -38.68
CA ALA A 62 3.56 2.12 -38.79
C ALA A 62 2.96 1.93 -37.39
N THR A 63 1.63 1.93 -37.31
CA THR A 63 0.89 1.74 -36.05
C THR A 63 0.01 0.53 -36.18
N LEU A 64 0.19 -0.45 -35.29
CA LEU A 64 -0.62 -1.65 -35.21
C LEU A 64 -1.38 -1.68 -33.89
N THR A 65 -2.65 -2.05 -33.93
CA THR A 65 -3.50 -2.14 -32.73
C THR A 65 -4.58 -3.20 -32.94
N SER A 66 -5.16 -3.68 -31.84
CA SER A 66 -6.37 -4.49 -31.84
C SER A 66 -7.20 -4.20 -30.58
N PRO A 67 -8.51 -4.48 -30.61
CA PRO A 67 -9.36 -4.39 -29.42
C PRO A 67 -8.83 -5.25 -28.27
N GLU A 68 -8.38 -6.48 -28.54
CA GLU A 68 -7.90 -7.43 -27.53
C GLU A 68 -6.59 -6.95 -26.87
N PHE A 69 -5.71 -6.31 -27.64
CA PHE A 69 -4.48 -5.74 -27.11
C PHE A 69 -4.79 -4.62 -26.12
N THR A 70 -5.68 -3.70 -26.50
CA THR A 70 -6.16 -2.62 -25.62
C THR A 70 -6.88 -3.17 -24.38
N GLN A 71 -7.69 -4.22 -24.55
CA GLN A 71 -8.43 -4.81 -23.44
C GLN A 71 -7.50 -5.44 -22.40
N SER A 72 -6.40 -6.07 -22.82
CA SER A 72 -5.42 -6.67 -21.89
C SER A 72 -4.84 -5.66 -20.89
N LEU A 73 -4.57 -4.42 -21.35
CA LEU A 73 -4.15 -3.33 -20.48
C LEU A 73 -5.30 -2.87 -19.57
N LYS A 74 -6.52 -2.70 -20.11
CA LYS A 74 -7.69 -2.29 -19.32
C LYS A 74 -7.98 -3.24 -18.17
N ASP A 75 -8.01 -4.55 -18.45
CA ASP A 75 -8.28 -5.58 -17.45
C ASP A 75 -7.25 -5.54 -16.31
N THR A 76 -5.97 -5.34 -16.66
CA THR A 76 -4.88 -5.22 -15.68
C THR A 76 -5.02 -3.99 -14.80
N VAL A 77 -5.37 -2.85 -15.40
CA VAL A 77 -5.57 -1.58 -14.69
C VAL A 77 -6.80 -1.62 -13.80
N GLU A 78 -7.87 -2.24 -14.28
CA GLU A 78 -9.08 -2.47 -13.49
C GLU A 78 -8.80 -3.37 -12.28
N GLN A 79 -7.97 -4.41 -12.46
CA GLN A 79 -7.51 -5.23 -11.34
C GLN A 79 -6.71 -4.40 -10.32
N MET A 80 -5.79 -3.55 -10.76
CA MET A 80 -5.07 -2.62 -9.87
C MET A 80 -6.05 -1.75 -9.07
N PHE A 81 -7.03 -1.15 -9.74
CA PHE A 81 -8.04 -0.30 -9.07
C PHE A 81 -8.88 -1.06 -8.05
N ASN A 82 -9.26 -2.30 -8.34
CA ASN A 82 -10.05 -3.13 -7.43
C ASN A 82 -9.25 -3.48 -6.16
N ASP A 83 -8.00 -3.91 -6.31
CA ASP A 83 -7.15 -4.27 -5.16
C ASP A 83 -6.83 -3.04 -4.29
N ILE A 84 -6.66 -1.86 -4.91
CA ILE A 84 -6.53 -0.60 -4.15
C ILE A 84 -7.79 -0.36 -3.32
N LYS A 85 -8.99 -0.44 -3.91
CA LYS A 85 -10.27 -0.23 -3.18
C LYS A 85 -10.43 -1.19 -2.00
N GLU A 86 -10.07 -2.45 -2.16
CA GLU A 86 -10.17 -3.46 -1.10
C GLU A 86 -9.18 -3.23 0.04
N SER A 87 -8.01 -2.66 -0.26
CA SER A 87 -6.94 -2.47 0.73
C SER A 87 -7.23 -1.41 1.81
N GLY A 88 -8.13 -0.45 1.55
CA GLY A 88 -8.37 0.68 2.45
C GLY A 88 -7.15 1.61 2.55
N TYR A 89 -6.59 1.96 1.40
CA TYR A 89 -5.39 2.76 1.22
C TYR A 89 -5.51 4.22 1.71
N THR A 90 -4.36 4.83 1.92
CA THR A 90 -4.19 6.29 2.10
C THR A 90 -3.62 6.91 0.84
N GLU A 91 -2.60 6.28 0.25
CA GLU A 91 -1.96 6.71 -1.00
C GLU A 91 -1.63 5.48 -1.87
N TYR A 92 -1.48 5.68 -3.18
CA TYR A 92 -1.04 4.64 -4.11
C TYR A 92 -0.33 5.26 -5.32
N GLU A 93 0.62 4.54 -5.90
CA GLU A 93 1.29 4.92 -7.15
C GLU A 93 1.87 3.70 -7.87
N VAL A 94 1.96 3.77 -9.20
CA VAL A 94 2.73 2.79 -9.98
C VAL A 94 4.19 3.23 -9.99
N ILE A 95 5.05 2.42 -9.39
CA ILE A 95 6.48 2.74 -9.24
C ILE A 95 7.35 2.11 -10.34
N ASP A 96 6.82 1.17 -11.10
CA ASP A 96 7.53 0.52 -12.20
C ASP A 96 6.54 0.02 -13.27
N ILE A 97 6.92 0.21 -14.53
CA ILE A 97 6.25 -0.38 -15.70
C ILE A 97 7.35 -1.04 -16.52
N ARG A 98 7.44 -2.36 -16.45
CA ARG A 98 8.46 -3.15 -17.14
C ARG A 98 7.85 -3.95 -18.28
N SER A 99 8.52 -3.94 -19.43
CA SER A 99 8.21 -4.81 -20.56
C SER A 99 9.23 -5.92 -20.75
N ASP A 100 8.76 -7.13 -21.06
CA ASP A 100 9.57 -8.30 -21.40
C ASP A 100 9.16 -8.85 -22.77
N TYR A 101 10.14 -9.21 -23.60
CA TYR A 101 9.94 -9.85 -24.91
C TYR A 101 10.64 -11.19 -24.96
N SER A 102 9.99 -12.21 -25.53
CA SER A 102 10.55 -13.57 -25.56
C SER A 102 11.86 -13.70 -26.37
N ASN A 103 12.16 -12.72 -27.23
CA ASN A 103 13.26 -12.78 -28.20
C ASN A 103 14.35 -11.72 -28.00
N HIS A 104 14.19 -10.81 -27.03
CA HIS A 104 15.17 -9.79 -26.70
C HIS A 104 15.69 -10.10 -25.30
N GLY A 105 17.00 -10.35 -25.17
CA GLY A 105 17.60 -10.70 -23.88
C GLY A 105 17.16 -9.73 -22.77
N GLN A 106 17.06 -10.24 -21.53
CA GLN A 106 16.52 -9.52 -20.37
C GLN A 106 17.00 -8.06 -20.36
N SER A 107 16.13 -7.17 -20.78
CA SER A 107 16.33 -5.74 -20.68
C SER A 107 15.12 -5.24 -19.90
N ASN A 108 15.38 -4.74 -18.69
CA ASN A 108 14.36 -4.05 -17.92
C ASN A 108 14.12 -2.72 -18.63
N LEU A 109 13.00 -2.63 -19.34
CA LEU A 109 12.66 -1.48 -20.17
C LEU A 109 11.47 -0.75 -19.55
N TYR A 110 11.68 0.54 -19.26
CA TYR A 110 10.79 1.35 -18.45
C TYR A 110 9.80 2.15 -19.31
N GLY A 111 8.57 2.27 -18.81
CA GLY A 111 7.55 3.18 -19.35
C GLY A 111 7.69 4.61 -18.83
N ASP A 112 6.80 5.47 -19.32
CA ASP A 112 6.57 6.83 -18.85
C ASP A 112 5.69 6.80 -17.58
N LEU A 113 6.37 6.64 -16.44
CA LEU A 113 5.73 6.54 -15.13
C LEU A 113 5.03 7.82 -14.70
N GLU A 114 5.61 8.98 -15.02
CA GLU A 114 5.09 10.28 -14.59
C GLU A 114 3.72 10.54 -15.22
N THR A 115 3.64 10.52 -16.56
CA THR A 115 2.37 10.72 -17.28
C THR A 115 1.35 9.63 -16.93
N PHE A 116 1.79 8.38 -16.77
CA PHE A 116 0.89 7.30 -16.36
C PHE A 116 0.29 7.57 -14.97
N ASN A 117 1.10 7.92 -13.97
CA ASN A 117 0.63 8.16 -12.61
C ASN A 117 -0.25 9.40 -12.49
N GLU A 118 0.03 10.46 -13.25
CA GLU A 118 -0.83 11.64 -13.31
C GLU A 118 -2.25 11.27 -13.76
N LEU A 119 -2.37 10.48 -14.83
CA LEU A 119 -3.65 10.01 -15.35
C LEU A 119 -4.31 8.97 -14.44
N PHE A 120 -3.53 8.00 -13.93
CA PHE A 120 -3.97 6.93 -13.05
C PHE A 120 -4.54 7.46 -11.71
N SER A 121 -3.91 8.49 -11.15
CA SER A 121 -4.38 9.16 -9.94
C SER A 121 -5.61 10.02 -10.23
N SER A 122 -5.62 10.74 -11.35
CA SER A 122 -6.75 11.61 -11.76
C SER A 122 -8.03 10.82 -12.05
N ALA A 123 -7.90 9.57 -12.46
CA ALA A 123 -9.03 8.66 -12.70
C ALA A 123 -9.75 8.21 -11.42
N ASN A 124 -9.20 8.49 -10.23
CA ASN A 124 -9.83 8.22 -8.93
C ASN A 124 -10.40 6.79 -8.81
N LEU A 125 -9.61 5.80 -9.25
CA LEU A 125 -9.96 4.37 -9.25
C LEU A 125 -11.17 3.98 -10.10
N ASP A 126 -11.49 4.74 -11.15
CA ASP A 126 -12.47 4.36 -12.17
C ASP A 126 -11.78 4.16 -13.53
N ILE A 127 -11.89 2.94 -14.07
CA ILE A 127 -11.32 2.59 -15.38
C ILE A 127 -11.95 3.40 -16.52
N ASN A 128 -13.21 3.81 -16.36
CA ASN A 128 -13.91 4.62 -17.36
C ASN A 128 -13.39 6.06 -17.38
N ASP A 129 -13.05 6.62 -16.20
CA ASP A 129 -12.48 7.98 -16.08
C ASP A 129 -11.02 8.02 -16.57
N LEU A 130 -10.28 6.92 -16.41
CA LEU A 130 -8.95 6.79 -17.01
C LEU A 130 -9.02 6.83 -18.55
N ASN A 131 -10.11 6.28 -19.14
CA ASN A 131 -10.40 6.38 -20.57
C ASN A 131 -9.23 5.93 -21.46
N ILE A 132 -8.83 4.67 -21.29
CA ILE A 132 -7.86 4.02 -22.18
C ILE A 132 -8.55 3.79 -23.54
N GLN A 133 -8.15 4.55 -24.55
CA GLN A 133 -8.78 4.53 -25.87
C GLN A 133 -8.19 3.40 -26.73
N SER A 134 -6.86 3.28 -26.74
CA SER A 134 -6.16 2.27 -27.53
C SER A 134 -4.79 1.98 -26.93
N GLN A 135 -4.31 0.75 -27.15
CA GLN A 135 -2.91 0.41 -27.02
C GLN A 135 -2.33 0.06 -28.39
N ASN A 136 -1.17 0.61 -28.69
CA ASN A 136 -0.59 0.64 -30.01
C ASN A 136 0.84 0.10 -29.98
N LEU A 137 1.18 -0.78 -30.92
CA LEU A 137 2.55 -1.06 -31.31
C LEU A 137 2.95 -0.07 -32.41
N ILE A 138 3.93 0.78 -32.13
CA ILE A 138 4.51 1.74 -33.05
C ILE A 138 5.83 1.18 -33.57
N ILE A 139 5.94 1.03 -34.88
CA ILE A 139 7.14 0.51 -35.55
C ILE A 139 7.76 1.66 -36.34
N GLU A 140 8.96 2.08 -35.96
CA GLU A 140 9.75 3.08 -36.67
C GLU A 140 10.73 2.38 -37.61
N GLN A 141 10.75 2.79 -38.88
CA GLN A 141 11.64 2.28 -39.92
C GLN A 141 12.68 3.35 -40.26
N PHE A 142 13.95 2.94 -40.23
CA PHE A 142 15.09 3.75 -40.65
C PHE A 142 15.81 3.06 -41.79
N ASP A 143 16.20 3.84 -42.80
CA ASP A 143 16.97 3.37 -43.95
C ASP A 143 18.37 3.96 -43.87
N ASP A 144 19.35 3.12 -43.55
CA ASP A 144 20.76 3.51 -43.48
C ASP A 144 21.51 2.93 -44.69
N PRO A 145 22.19 3.76 -45.51
CA PRO A 145 22.88 3.29 -46.71
C PRO A 145 23.94 2.20 -46.48
N SER A 146 24.48 2.09 -45.27
CA SER A 146 25.56 1.16 -44.91
C SER A 146 25.08 -0.13 -44.23
N SER A 147 23.97 -0.07 -43.51
CA SER A 147 23.43 -1.18 -42.71
C SER A 147 22.06 -1.68 -43.18
N GLY A 148 21.44 -0.99 -44.14
CA GLY A 148 20.13 -1.33 -44.69
C GLY A 148 18.98 -0.85 -43.83
N VAL A 149 17.81 -1.46 -44.03
CA VAL A 149 16.60 -1.10 -43.29
C VAL A 149 16.64 -1.69 -41.88
N SER A 150 16.35 -0.82 -40.91
CA SER A 150 16.23 -1.17 -39.50
C SER A 150 14.89 -0.76 -38.93
N TYR A 151 14.46 -1.50 -37.91
CA TYR A 151 13.19 -1.30 -37.22
C TYR A 151 13.41 -1.10 -35.72
N TYR A 152 12.61 -0.21 -35.14
CA TYR A 152 12.49 0.02 -33.71
C TYR A 152 11.02 -0.07 -33.33
N GLU A 153 10.73 -0.69 -32.19
CA GLU A 153 9.37 -0.82 -31.68
C GLU A 153 9.19 0.02 -30.41
N ASN A 154 7.99 0.60 -30.28
CA ASN A 154 7.52 1.27 -29.08
C ASN A 154 6.09 0.80 -28.80
N ILE A 155 5.70 0.72 -27.53
CA ILE A 155 4.31 0.45 -27.16
C ILE A 155 3.78 1.65 -26.40
N GLU A 156 2.72 2.22 -26.95
CA GLU A 156 2.10 3.44 -26.45
C GLU A 156 0.62 3.17 -26.19
N ALA A 157 0.11 3.68 -25.08
CA ALA A 157 -1.32 3.78 -24.84
C ALA A 157 -1.79 5.20 -25.11
N ILE A 158 -3.00 5.34 -25.64
CA ILE A 158 -3.70 6.62 -25.70
C ILE A 158 -4.69 6.64 -24.54
N ILE A 159 -4.42 7.47 -23.54
CA ILE A 159 -5.18 7.58 -22.29
C ILE A 159 -5.61 9.04 -22.17
N ASN A 160 -6.93 9.30 -22.12
CA ASN A 160 -7.46 10.68 -22.12
C ASN A 160 -6.84 11.61 -23.20
N ASN A 161 -6.69 11.09 -24.42
CA ASN A 161 -6.04 11.75 -25.57
C ASN A 161 -4.55 12.07 -25.40
N GLN A 162 -3.90 11.61 -24.33
CA GLN A 162 -2.46 11.72 -24.13
C GLN A 162 -1.77 10.40 -24.52
N LYS A 163 -0.59 10.50 -25.13
CA LYS A 163 0.24 9.34 -25.46
C LYS A 163 1.11 9.00 -24.25
N VAL A 164 0.90 7.82 -23.70
CA VAL A 164 1.67 7.29 -22.56
C VAL A 164 2.52 6.14 -23.07
N LYS A 165 3.84 6.24 -22.95
CA LYS A 165 4.72 5.15 -23.34
C LYS A 165 4.68 4.07 -22.25
N LEU A 166 4.17 2.89 -22.58
CA LEU A 166 4.22 1.73 -21.66
C LEU A 166 5.52 0.94 -21.82
N TYR A 167 6.22 1.23 -22.90
CA TYR A 167 7.50 0.67 -23.28
C TYR A 167 8.29 1.74 -24.03
N ALA A 168 9.44 2.13 -23.49
CA ALA A 168 10.42 2.93 -24.21
C ALA A 168 11.73 2.16 -24.28
N TYR A 169 11.92 1.40 -25.36
CA TYR A 169 13.22 0.82 -25.64
C TYR A 169 14.10 1.82 -26.38
N ARG A 170 15.25 2.16 -25.79
CA ARG A 170 16.42 2.56 -26.58
C ARG A 170 17.19 1.30 -26.92
N ASN A 171 16.70 0.49 -27.86
CA ASN A 171 17.50 -0.63 -28.35
C ASN A 171 18.79 -0.06 -28.96
N PRO A 172 20.00 -0.39 -28.46
CA PRO A 172 21.21 -0.02 -29.19
C PRO A 172 21.35 -0.87 -30.47
N LYS A 173 20.58 -1.95 -30.63
CA LYS A 173 20.66 -2.87 -31.78
C LYS A 173 19.43 -2.78 -32.67
N PRO A 174 19.54 -2.21 -33.88
CA PRO A 174 18.43 -2.20 -34.83
C PRO A 174 17.91 -3.62 -35.10
N ILE A 175 16.59 -3.77 -35.23
CA ILE A 175 15.96 -5.02 -35.66
C ILE A 175 15.92 -5.02 -37.19
N ASN A 176 16.54 -5.99 -37.83
CA ASN A 176 16.65 -6.00 -39.30
C ASN A 176 15.56 -6.85 -39.99
N ASN A 177 14.62 -7.41 -39.22
CA ASN A 177 13.55 -8.27 -39.72
C ASN A 177 12.24 -8.05 -38.93
N LEU A 178 11.17 -7.68 -39.62
CA LEU A 178 9.84 -7.49 -39.04
C LEU A 178 9.29 -8.75 -38.37
N GLU A 179 9.66 -9.96 -38.83
CA GLU A 179 9.23 -11.21 -38.19
C GLU A 179 9.73 -11.33 -36.74
N THR A 180 10.83 -10.66 -36.38
CA THR A 180 11.35 -10.66 -35.01
C THR A 180 10.42 -9.89 -34.05
N LEU A 181 9.71 -8.87 -34.56
CA LEU A 181 8.74 -8.07 -33.80
C LEU A 181 7.46 -8.85 -33.50
N LYS A 182 7.18 -9.92 -34.26
CA LYS A 182 6.03 -10.82 -34.07
C LYS A 182 6.27 -11.79 -32.92
N SER A 183 6.40 -11.25 -31.71
CA SER A 183 6.78 -11.98 -30.51
C SER A 183 5.75 -11.82 -29.38
N ASN A 184 5.92 -12.61 -28.32
CA ASN A 184 5.12 -12.42 -27.11
C ASN A 184 5.68 -11.22 -26.34
N PHE A 185 4.79 -10.28 -26.07
CA PHE A 185 5.00 -9.12 -25.24
C PHE A 185 4.38 -9.36 -23.87
N LYS A 186 5.10 -9.06 -22.80
CA LYS A 186 4.57 -9.01 -21.44
C LYS A 186 4.83 -7.63 -20.86
N ASN A 187 3.84 -7.03 -20.21
CA ASN A 187 3.99 -5.79 -19.48
C ASN A 187 3.65 -6.04 -18.01
N THR A 188 4.46 -5.52 -17.10
CA THR A 188 4.33 -5.71 -15.66
C THR A 188 4.33 -4.34 -14.97
N PHE A 189 3.29 -4.05 -14.20
CA PHE A 189 3.15 -2.87 -13.35
C PHE A 189 3.49 -3.27 -11.92
N THR A 190 4.36 -2.50 -11.26
CA THR A 190 4.54 -2.60 -9.81
C THR A 190 3.80 -1.44 -9.17
N LEU A 191 2.73 -1.77 -8.46
CA LEU A 191 1.92 -0.84 -7.70
C LEU A 191 2.42 -0.81 -6.25
N GLU A 192 2.68 0.38 -5.74
CA GLU A 192 2.92 0.63 -4.32
C GLU A 192 1.65 1.22 -3.70
N VAL A 193 1.16 0.62 -2.61
CA VAL A 193 0.03 1.11 -1.84
C VAL A 193 0.49 1.41 -0.42
N ILE A 194 0.21 2.62 0.03
CA ILE A 194 0.52 3.10 1.37
C ILE A 194 -0.78 3.12 2.17
N LYS A 195 -0.76 2.48 3.34
CA LYS A 195 -1.90 2.39 4.24
C LYS A 195 -1.53 2.86 5.62
N GLU A 196 -2.34 3.73 6.21
CA GLU A 196 -2.27 4.04 7.63
C GLU A 196 -2.53 2.81 8.50
N VAL A 197 -1.68 2.61 9.50
CA VAL A 197 -1.81 1.50 10.45
C VAL A 197 -2.69 1.95 11.61
N TRP A 198 -3.79 1.23 11.84
CA TRP A 198 -4.72 1.49 12.94
C TRP A 198 -4.87 0.23 13.78
N ILE A 199 -4.77 0.38 15.10
CA ILE A 199 -4.88 -0.74 16.05
C ILE A 199 -6.06 -0.59 17.01
N ASP A 200 -6.93 0.41 16.82
CA ASP A 200 -8.09 0.62 17.70
C ASP A 200 -8.95 -0.64 17.83
N GLY A 201 -9.22 -1.01 19.08
CA GLY A 201 -10.12 -2.11 19.41
C GLY A 201 -9.83 -2.71 20.76
N GLU A 202 -10.42 -3.87 21.00
CA GLU A 202 -10.26 -4.63 22.23
C GLU A 202 -10.40 -6.12 21.96
N ASP A 203 -9.81 -6.92 22.84
CA ASP A 203 -9.99 -8.35 22.80
C ASP A 203 -11.45 -8.71 23.06
N SER A 204 -12.04 -9.37 22.06
CA SER A 204 -13.38 -9.93 22.14
C SER A 204 -13.42 -11.26 22.90
N LYS A 205 -12.27 -11.89 23.18
CA LYS A 205 -12.16 -13.13 23.98
C LYS A 205 -10.82 -13.19 24.68
N TYR A 206 -10.82 -13.85 25.84
CA TYR A 206 -9.61 -14.14 26.58
C TYR A 206 -8.73 -15.18 25.86
N TRP A 207 -7.46 -14.84 25.64
CA TRP A 207 -6.50 -15.65 24.87
C TRP A 207 -5.30 -16.13 25.68
N GLN A 208 -5.47 -16.29 27.00
CA GLN A 208 -4.51 -16.94 27.92
C GLN A 208 -3.39 -16.07 28.50
N LEU A 209 -3.48 -14.73 28.42
CA LEU A 209 -2.55 -13.83 29.09
C LEU A 209 -2.86 -13.67 30.60
N GLN A 210 -1.98 -14.16 31.46
CA GLN A 210 -2.17 -14.20 32.92
C GLN A 210 -1.04 -13.48 33.65
N LEU A 211 -1.36 -12.82 34.76
CA LEU A 211 -0.34 -12.42 35.73
C LEU A 211 0.27 -13.68 36.38
N PRO A 212 1.59 -13.73 36.65
CA PRO A 212 2.25 -14.97 37.03
C PRO A 212 2.13 -15.37 38.51
N GLN A 213 1.56 -14.57 39.43
CA GLN A 213 1.58 -14.91 40.86
C GLN A 213 0.41 -14.41 41.75
N ASN A 214 0.16 -15.26 42.78
CA ASN A 214 -0.83 -15.25 43.86
C ASN A 214 -0.70 -14.11 44.89
N ILE A 215 -0.77 -12.85 44.50
CA ILE A 215 -1.02 -11.75 45.45
C ILE A 215 -2.46 -11.27 45.32
N GLU A 216 -3.13 -10.99 46.44
CA GLU A 216 -4.58 -10.76 46.47
C GLU A 216 -4.96 -9.57 45.57
N PHE A 217 -4.15 -8.51 45.56
CA PHE A 217 -4.34 -7.37 44.67
C PHE A 217 -3.03 -6.70 44.26
N GLN A 218 -2.97 -6.11 43.06
CA GLN A 218 -1.85 -5.30 42.58
C GLN A 218 -2.31 -3.88 42.24
N TYR A 219 -1.42 -2.91 42.50
CA TYR A 219 -1.59 -1.56 42.01
C TYR A 219 -1.32 -1.50 40.50
N VAL A 220 -1.98 -0.58 39.80
CA VAL A 220 -1.79 -0.36 38.35
C VAL A 220 -0.32 -0.24 37.97
N ASP A 221 0.47 0.55 38.71
CA ASP A 221 1.91 0.73 38.44
C ASP A 221 2.72 -0.56 38.58
N GLN A 222 2.33 -1.47 39.48
CA GLN A 222 2.99 -2.76 39.65
C GLN A 222 2.69 -3.69 38.47
N ILE A 223 1.46 -3.68 37.97
CA ILE A 223 1.06 -4.47 36.80
C ILE A 223 1.82 -3.98 35.56
N ILE A 224 1.87 -2.66 35.33
CA ILE A 224 2.63 -2.07 34.21
C ILE A 224 4.12 -2.35 34.39
N GLY A 225 4.65 -2.21 35.61
CA GLY A 225 6.04 -2.51 35.94
C GLY A 225 6.41 -3.96 35.64
N TRP A 226 5.55 -4.91 36.03
CA TRP A 226 5.67 -6.32 35.69
C TRP A 226 5.67 -6.52 34.17
N PHE A 227 4.66 -6.00 33.47
CA PHE A 227 4.51 -6.19 32.02
C PHE A 227 5.73 -5.67 31.23
N MET A 228 6.35 -4.59 31.72
CA MET A 228 7.52 -3.97 31.11
C MET A 228 8.86 -4.53 31.61
N ASN A 229 8.89 -5.47 32.54
CA ASN A 229 10.12 -6.11 33.00
C ASN A 229 10.81 -6.86 31.84
N SER A 230 12.13 -6.73 31.71
CA SER A 230 12.93 -7.41 30.68
C SER A 230 12.70 -8.93 30.62
N GLU A 231 12.46 -9.58 31.76
CA GLU A 231 12.20 -11.02 31.86
C GLU A 231 10.89 -11.43 31.16
N ASN A 232 9.95 -10.50 31.00
CA ASN A 232 8.65 -10.71 30.35
C ASN A 232 8.65 -10.35 28.86
N ALA A 233 9.81 -10.28 28.21
CA ALA A 233 9.91 -9.97 26.78
C ALA A 233 9.07 -10.90 25.90
N ASN A 234 9.04 -12.20 26.22
CA ASN A 234 8.25 -13.18 25.47
C ASN A 234 6.74 -12.89 25.52
N ILE A 235 6.23 -12.43 26.66
CA ILE A 235 4.82 -12.03 26.82
C ILE A 235 4.52 -10.82 25.95
N ARG A 236 5.42 -9.83 25.92
CA ARG A 236 5.23 -8.66 25.04
C ARG A 236 5.25 -9.04 23.57
N ASN A 237 6.14 -9.96 23.18
CA ASN A 237 6.18 -10.48 21.81
C ASN A 237 4.89 -11.23 21.45
N SER A 238 4.33 -12.03 22.35
CA SER A 238 3.05 -12.72 22.10
C SER A 238 1.88 -11.75 21.98
N VAL A 239 1.89 -10.64 22.74
CA VAL A 239 0.90 -9.56 22.62
C VAL A 239 1.01 -8.87 21.25
N ILE A 240 2.23 -8.58 20.79
CA ILE A 240 2.46 -7.99 19.46
C ILE A 240 1.96 -8.94 18.37
N GLU A 241 2.29 -10.23 18.45
CA GLU A 241 1.84 -11.25 17.50
C GLU A 241 0.31 -11.34 17.48
N HIS A 242 -0.32 -11.33 18.65
CA HIS A 242 -1.78 -11.32 18.78
C HIS A 242 -2.43 -10.10 18.11
N ILE A 243 -1.94 -8.89 18.39
CA ILE A 243 -2.45 -7.65 17.76
C ILE A 243 -2.24 -7.69 16.24
N ASN A 244 -1.07 -8.14 15.78
CA ASN A 244 -0.76 -8.27 14.36
C ASN A 244 -1.76 -9.20 13.65
N ASN A 245 -2.14 -10.30 14.29
CA ASN A 245 -3.12 -11.25 13.76
C ASN A 245 -4.54 -10.67 13.74
N GLU A 246 -5.00 -10.10 14.85
CA GLU A 246 -6.37 -9.55 14.98
C GLU A 246 -6.60 -8.31 14.10
N LYS A 247 -5.57 -7.48 13.92
CA LYS A 247 -5.66 -6.22 13.15
C LYS A 247 -5.09 -6.32 11.75
N ASN A 248 -4.46 -7.45 11.38
CA ASN A 248 -3.73 -7.63 10.13
C ASN A 248 -2.69 -6.51 9.90
N VAL A 249 -1.83 -6.30 10.91
CA VAL A 249 -0.77 -5.28 10.92
C VAL A 249 0.60 -5.92 11.20
N LYS A 250 1.67 -5.13 11.11
CA LYS A 250 3.05 -5.58 11.37
C LYS A 250 3.76 -4.68 12.38
N LEU A 251 3.23 -4.62 13.59
CA LEU A 251 3.93 -4.01 14.72
C LEU A 251 5.18 -4.80 15.07
N THR A 252 6.25 -4.10 15.43
CA THR A 252 7.48 -4.69 15.98
C THR A 252 7.67 -4.35 17.45
N LYS A 253 6.98 -3.31 17.94
CA LYS A 253 6.99 -2.88 19.33
C LYS A 253 5.68 -2.21 19.73
N PHE A 254 5.54 -1.98 21.03
CA PHE A 254 4.53 -1.10 21.58
C PHE A 254 5.15 -0.19 22.66
N ASP A 255 4.50 0.94 22.94
CA ASP A 255 4.87 1.87 23.99
C ASP A 255 4.60 1.29 25.37
N ARG A 256 5.31 1.75 26.40
CA ARG A 256 4.94 1.44 27.79
C ARG A 256 3.45 1.75 28.00
N PRO A 257 2.62 0.77 28.43
CA PRO A 257 1.21 1.02 28.67
C PRO A 257 1.00 2.14 29.66
N GLU A 258 0.11 3.07 29.32
CA GLU A 258 -0.25 4.22 30.17
C GLU A 258 -1.56 3.98 30.93
N ARG A 259 -2.39 3.04 30.47
CA ARG A 259 -3.78 2.90 30.90
C ARG A 259 -4.17 1.44 31.10
N LEU A 260 -4.84 1.17 32.20
CA LEU A 260 -5.58 -0.07 32.44
C LEU A 260 -7.07 0.26 32.52
N TYR A 261 -7.92 -0.67 32.11
CA TYR A 261 -9.38 -0.50 32.11
C TYR A 261 -10.06 -1.66 32.82
N LYS A 262 -11.17 -1.37 33.49
CA LYS A 262 -12.05 -2.41 34.06
C LYS A 262 -12.55 -3.31 32.95
N ALA A 263 -12.61 -4.62 33.15
CA ALA A 263 -13.32 -5.52 32.26
C ALA A 263 -14.76 -5.69 32.76
N ILE A 264 -15.74 -5.35 31.93
CA ILE A 264 -17.16 -5.48 32.26
C ILE A 264 -17.71 -6.66 31.46
N TRP A 265 -18.31 -7.63 32.14
CA TRP A 265 -18.95 -8.75 31.45
C TRP A 265 -20.23 -8.28 30.73
N ASP A 266 -20.27 -8.49 29.41
CA ASP A 266 -21.43 -8.26 28.57
C ASP A 266 -22.20 -9.58 28.36
N GLU A 267 -23.40 -9.64 28.92
CA GLU A 267 -24.27 -10.83 28.85
C GLU A 267 -24.77 -11.16 27.44
N ASN A 268 -24.86 -10.16 26.55
CA ASN A 268 -25.36 -10.34 25.19
C ASN A 268 -24.25 -10.89 24.29
N LEU A 269 -23.04 -10.33 24.40
CA LEU A 269 -21.88 -10.74 23.61
C LEU A 269 -21.18 -11.97 24.20
N LYS A 270 -21.54 -12.37 25.44
CA LYS A 270 -20.91 -13.47 26.19
C LYS A 270 -19.40 -13.30 26.26
N THR A 271 -18.98 -12.06 26.50
CA THR A 271 -17.57 -11.68 26.63
C THR A 271 -17.40 -10.43 27.48
N TYR A 272 -16.15 -10.03 27.73
CA TYR A 272 -15.83 -8.77 28.39
C TYR A 272 -15.74 -7.62 27.37
N ILE A 273 -16.09 -6.42 27.83
CA ILE A 273 -15.87 -5.15 27.13
C ILE A 273 -15.07 -4.21 28.02
N ALA A 274 -14.32 -3.28 27.44
CA ALA A 274 -13.57 -2.32 28.23
C ALA A 274 -14.50 -1.28 28.88
N GLY A 275 -14.39 -1.15 30.20
CA GLY A 275 -15.07 -0.16 31.01
C GLY A 275 -14.23 1.07 31.30
N GLU A 276 -14.47 1.68 32.46
CA GLU A 276 -13.74 2.86 32.91
C GLU A 276 -12.25 2.57 33.11
N GLN A 277 -11.42 3.57 32.82
CA GLN A 277 -9.99 3.55 33.11
C GLN A 277 -9.76 3.54 34.64
N TYR A 278 -8.80 2.73 35.11
CA TYR A 278 -8.32 2.82 36.48
C TYR A 278 -7.53 4.11 36.72
N ALA A 279 -7.64 4.67 37.92
CA ALA A 279 -6.69 5.67 38.39
C ALA A 279 -5.29 5.05 38.58
N SER A 280 -4.22 5.82 38.41
CA SER A 280 -2.84 5.30 38.46
C SER A 280 -2.46 4.61 39.78
N ASN A 281 -3.06 5.02 40.89
CA ASN A 281 -2.85 4.42 42.22
C ASN A 281 -3.99 3.47 42.63
N ALA A 282 -4.87 3.08 41.72
CA ALA A 282 -5.93 2.15 42.01
C ALA A 282 -5.40 0.73 42.16
N VAL A 283 -6.10 -0.03 43.01
CA VAL A 283 -5.91 -1.46 43.18
C VAL A 283 -6.84 -2.18 42.22
N VAL A 284 -6.30 -3.09 41.41
CA VAL A 284 -7.09 -3.93 40.47
C VAL A 284 -7.59 -5.17 41.22
N LYS A 285 -8.90 -5.32 41.33
CA LYS A 285 -9.55 -6.38 42.14
C LYS A 285 -10.31 -7.40 41.31
N GLU A 286 -10.63 -7.03 40.09
CA GLU A 286 -11.38 -7.79 39.13
C GLU A 286 -10.56 -8.98 38.63
N GLU A 287 -11.22 -10.12 38.38
CA GLU A 287 -10.57 -11.31 37.81
C GLU A 287 -10.02 -11.04 36.41
N TYR A 288 -10.65 -10.13 35.66
CA TYR A 288 -10.21 -9.71 34.35
C TYR A 288 -10.11 -8.18 34.29
N PHE A 289 -9.14 -7.70 33.54
CA PHE A 289 -8.96 -6.28 33.23
C PHE A 289 -8.31 -6.14 31.85
N TYR A 290 -8.32 -4.93 31.30
CA TYR A 290 -7.66 -4.63 30.05
C TYR A 290 -6.39 -3.80 30.27
N ILE A 291 -5.35 -4.09 29.50
CA ILE A 291 -4.18 -3.22 29.34
C ILE A 291 -4.30 -2.52 27.98
N GLY A 292 -4.24 -1.19 27.98
CA GLY A 292 -4.20 -0.39 26.76
C GLY A 292 -2.80 -0.41 26.13
N ILE A 293 -2.70 -0.93 24.91
CA ILE A 293 -1.47 -1.02 24.14
C ILE A 293 -1.50 0.01 23.01
N THR A 294 -0.49 0.88 22.97
CA THR A 294 -0.29 1.84 21.88
C THR A 294 1.05 1.58 21.20
N SER A 295 1.22 1.99 19.96
CA SER A 295 2.54 2.03 19.31
C SER A 295 2.65 3.31 18.49
N LYS A 296 2.85 4.45 19.15
CA LYS A 296 2.73 5.79 18.53
C LYS A 296 3.61 5.99 17.29
N GLU A 297 4.71 5.26 17.18
CA GLU A 297 5.60 5.29 16.02
C GLU A 297 5.17 4.34 14.87
N GLU A 298 4.38 3.30 15.16
CA GLU A 298 4.05 2.22 14.20
C GLU A 298 2.55 2.11 13.89
N ALA A 299 1.68 2.67 14.73
CA ALA A 299 0.23 2.65 14.55
C ALA A 299 -0.49 3.79 15.27
N ASN A 300 -1.64 4.16 14.71
CA ASN A 300 -2.63 4.99 15.36
C ASN A 300 -3.57 4.15 16.24
N GLY A 301 -4.05 4.77 17.31
CA GLY A 301 -5.06 4.17 18.19
C GLY A 301 -4.50 3.37 19.37
N GLU A 302 -5.40 2.71 20.07
CA GLU A 302 -5.09 1.88 21.24
C GLU A 302 -5.83 0.54 21.13
N TYR A 303 -5.07 -0.55 21.23
CA TYR A 303 -5.64 -1.90 21.36
C TYR A 303 -5.70 -2.33 22.82
N LYS A 304 -6.87 -2.73 23.30
CA LYS A 304 -7.07 -3.15 24.68
C LYS A 304 -6.97 -4.67 24.79
N VAL A 305 -5.89 -5.13 25.41
CA VAL A 305 -5.61 -6.56 25.59
C VAL A 305 -6.21 -7.03 26.91
N ILE A 306 -7.01 -8.10 26.88
CA ILE A 306 -7.60 -8.67 28.08
C ILE A 306 -6.59 -9.53 28.85
N VAL A 307 -6.49 -9.30 30.15
CA VAL A 307 -5.56 -9.99 31.05
C VAL A 307 -6.34 -10.59 32.20
N LYS A 308 -6.03 -11.83 32.55
CA LYS A 308 -6.54 -12.45 33.76
C LYS A 308 -5.66 -12.09 34.95
N ASN A 309 -6.27 -11.50 35.95
CA ASN A 309 -5.72 -11.28 37.27
C ASN A 309 -5.77 -12.59 38.06
N THR A 310 -4.61 -13.14 38.40
CA THR A 310 -4.49 -14.35 39.22
C THR A 310 -4.52 -13.96 40.69
N LEU A 311 -5.73 -13.83 41.24
CA LEU A 311 -5.94 -13.49 42.65
C LEU A 311 -5.24 -14.51 43.55
N GLY A 312 -4.42 -14.03 44.48
CA GLY A 312 -3.84 -14.89 45.52
C GLY A 312 -4.90 -15.59 46.35
N THR A 313 -4.60 -16.80 46.83
CA THR A 313 -5.39 -17.43 47.89
C THR A 313 -5.39 -16.50 49.09
N LYS A 314 -6.56 -16.03 49.53
CA LYS A 314 -6.73 -15.31 50.79
C LYS A 314 -5.97 -16.06 51.88
N GLY A 315 -5.02 -15.41 52.53
CA GLY A 315 -4.54 -15.91 53.80
C GLY A 315 -5.76 -15.99 54.72
N GLU A 316 -6.06 -17.18 55.23
CA GLU A 316 -6.99 -17.32 56.34
C GLU A 316 -6.35 -16.57 57.53
N GLU A 317 -6.84 -15.36 57.82
CA GLU A 317 -6.65 -14.70 59.13
C GLU A 317 -7.51 -15.37 60.20
#